data_AF-A0A5E7FHU1-F1
#
_entry.id   AF-A0A5E7FHU1-F1
#
_cell.length_a   1.000
_cell.length_b   1.000
_cell.length_c   1.000
_cell.angle_alpha   90.00
_cell.angle_beta   90.00
_cell.angle_gamma   90.00
#
_symmetry.space_group_name_H-M   'P 1'
#
loop_
_entity.id
_entity.type
_entity.pdbx_description
1 polymer ?
#
loop_
_entity_poly.entity_id
_entity_poly.type
_entity_poly.pdbx_seq_one_letter_code
_entity_poly.pdbx_strand_id
1 'polypeptide(L)'
;MHQPDHHDGAGHGVIASMIGVQGLGQPVLKAISNQYFTLGMFNGLAISTTIVDTSPFSTNGALVVANTPQQEREKVLRSLLIYSAVIALVGPCVAWLTLVVPGVL
;
A
#
# COMPACT_ATOMS: atom_id res chain seq x y z
N MET A 1 40.64 56.65 15.77
CA MET A 1 39.90 56.19 14.57
C MET A 1 39.49 54.76 14.85
N HIS A 2 38.32 54.58 15.47
CA HIS A 2 37.82 53.29 15.95
C HIS A 2 36.75 52.84 14.94
N GLN A 3 37.07 51.81 14.17
CA GLN A 3 36.16 51.21 13.20
C GLN A 3 35.15 50.37 14.01
N PRO A 4 33.83 50.62 13.94
CA PRO A 4 32.86 49.77 14.62
C PRO A 4 32.70 48.45 13.86
N ASP A 5 32.89 47.34 14.57
CA ASP A 5 32.81 45.99 14.04
C ASP A 5 31.35 45.62 13.73
N HIS A 6 31.08 45.34 12.45
CA HIS A 6 29.73 45.10 11.91
C HIS A 6 29.37 43.60 12.07
N HIS A 7 29.14 43.14 13.30
CA HIS A 7 28.86 41.72 13.60
C HIS A 7 27.36 41.34 13.69
N ASP A 8 26.45 42.27 13.41
CA ASP A 8 25.04 42.13 13.82
C ASP A 8 24.14 41.37 12.82
N GLY A 9 24.67 41.03 11.63
CA GLY A 9 23.88 40.43 10.55
C GLY A 9 23.77 38.90 10.58
N ALA A 10 24.71 38.20 11.23
CA ALA A 10 24.81 36.74 11.13
C ALA A 10 23.67 36.00 11.86
N GLY A 11 23.13 36.57 12.95
CA GLY A 11 22.07 35.94 13.75
C GLY A 11 20.71 35.91 13.04
N HIS A 12 20.39 36.94 12.25
CA HIS A 12 19.05 37.08 11.65
C HIS A 12 18.80 36.09 10.52
N GLY A 13 19.82 35.76 9.73
CA GLY A 13 19.72 34.76 8.66
C GLY A 13 19.47 33.34 9.19
N VAL A 14 20.06 33.00 10.33
CA VAL A 14 19.87 31.69 10.99
C VAL A 14 18.43 31.56 11.50
N ILE A 15 17.88 32.61 12.10
CA ILE A 15 16.50 32.63 12.60
C ILE A 15 15.49 32.50 11.45
N ALA A 16 15.72 33.21 10.34
CA ALA A 16 14.88 33.10 9.15
C ALA A 16 14.91 31.68 8.52
N SER A 17 16.08 31.04 8.51
CA SER A 17 16.23 29.65 8.04
C SER A 17 15.50 28.65 8.93
N MET A 18 15.58 28.81 10.26
CA MET A 18 14.87 27.96 11.24
C MET A 18 13.35 28.05 11.09
N ILE A 19 12.82 29.24 10.82
CA ILE A 19 11.39 29.44 10.54
C ILE A 19 10.99 28.76 9.22
N GLY A 20 11.83 28.80 8.18
CA GLY A 20 11.58 28.11 6.92
C GLY A 20 11.50 26.58 7.06
N VAL A 21 12.36 25.98 7.88
CA VAL A 21 12.34 24.54 8.17
C VAL A 21 11.07 24.13 8.93
N GLN A 22 10.60 24.96 9.86
CA GLN A 22 9.38 24.68 10.63
C GLN A 22 8.11 24.98 9.83
N GLY A 23 8.13 26.01 8.98
CA GLY A 23 6.99 26.46 8.18
C GLY A 23 6.73 25.62 6.92
N LEU A 24 7.77 25.10 6.27
CA LEU A 24 7.64 24.28 5.06
C LEU A 24 8.22 22.86 5.19
N GLY A 25 9.27 22.67 5.98
CA GLY A 25 9.96 21.38 6.07
C GLY A 25 9.08 20.26 6.64
N GLN A 26 8.39 20.51 7.76
CA GLN A 26 7.47 19.55 8.37
C GLN A 26 6.28 19.16 7.47
N PRO A 27 5.52 20.10 6.89
CA PRO A 27 4.41 19.74 6.01
C PRO A 27 4.87 19.04 4.73
N VAL A 28 6.05 19.38 4.17
CA VAL A 28 6.60 18.67 3.00
C VAL A 28 6.98 17.23 3.34
N LEU A 29 7.66 17.01 4.47
CA LEU A 29 8.04 15.66 4.91
C LEU A 29 6.79 14.79 5.17
N LYS A 30 5.76 15.39 5.77
CA LYS A 30 4.47 14.74 6.01
C LYS A 30 3.72 14.44 4.70
N ALA A 31 3.77 15.33 3.72
CA ALA A 31 3.16 15.11 2.40
C ALA A 31 3.82 13.95 1.64
N ILE A 32 5.15 13.86 1.69
CA ILE A 32 5.93 12.78 1.08
C ILE A 32 5.60 11.44 1.78
N SER A 33 5.61 11.40 3.11
CA SER A 33 5.22 10.21 3.88
C SER A 33 3.79 9.75 3.55
N ASN A 34 2.84 10.68 3.44
CA ASN A 34 1.46 10.38 3.09
C ASN A 34 1.29 9.86 1.66
N GLN A 35 2.14 10.28 0.72
CA GLN A 35 2.17 9.71 -0.63
C GLN A 35 2.61 8.24 -0.63
N TYR A 36 3.66 7.89 0.12
CA TYR A 36 4.11 6.50 0.24
C TYR A 36 3.06 5.61 0.90
N PHE A 37 2.38 6.10 1.94
CA PHE A 37 1.26 5.40 2.56
C PHE A 37 0.11 5.15 1.57
N THR A 38 -0.29 6.19 0.84
CA THR A 38 -1.35 6.10 -0.17
C THR A 38 -0.98 5.13 -1.28
N LEU A 39 0.26 5.17 -1.76
CA LEU A 39 0.77 4.30 -2.81
C LEU A 39 0.88 2.84 -2.34
N GLY A 40 1.32 2.60 -1.09
CA GLY A 40 1.34 1.28 -0.47
C GLY A 40 -0.07 0.68 -0.33
N MET A 41 -1.03 1.50 0.10
CA MET A 41 -2.43 1.08 0.22
C MET A 41 -3.06 0.74 -1.14
N PHE A 42 -2.82 1.58 -2.16
CA PHE A 42 -3.38 1.34 -3.50
C PHE A 42 -2.77 0.10 -4.18
N ASN A 43 -1.46 -0.09 -4.05
CA ASN A 43 -0.79 -1.29 -4.56
C ASN A 43 -1.24 -2.55 -3.81
N GLY A 44 -1.45 -2.47 -2.49
CA GLY A 44 -1.96 -3.62 -1.73
C GLY A 44 -3.37 -4.00 -2.09
N LEU A 45 -4.23 -3.01 -2.31
CA LEU A 45 -5.58 -3.26 -2.83
C LEU A 45 -5.52 -3.89 -4.23
N ALA A 46 -4.68 -3.36 -5.13
CA ALA A 46 -4.51 -3.85 -6.50
C ALA A 46 -4.04 -5.32 -6.53
N ILE A 47 -3.01 -5.66 -5.76
CA ILE A 47 -2.48 -7.03 -5.69
C ILE A 47 -3.52 -7.97 -5.07
N SER A 48 -4.18 -7.54 -3.99
CA SER A 48 -5.25 -8.31 -3.36
C SER A 48 -6.38 -8.63 -4.33
N THR A 49 -6.83 -7.64 -5.12
CA THR A 49 -7.91 -7.86 -6.08
C THR A 49 -7.44 -8.73 -7.25
N THR A 50 -6.20 -8.61 -7.72
CA THR A 50 -5.69 -9.49 -8.79
C THR A 50 -5.60 -10.95 -8.34
N ILE A 51 -5.19 -11.21 -7.09
CA ILE A 51 -5.14 -12.56 -6.52
C ILE A 51 -6.54 -13.18 -6.44
N VAL A 52 -7.55 -12.40 -6.06
CA VAL A 52 -8.95 -12.90 -6.01
C VAL A 52 -9.56 -13.06 -7.41
N ASP A 53 -9.17 -12.17 -8.34
CA ASP A 53 -9.72 -12.09 -9.69
C ASP A 53 -9.08 -13.09 -10.68
N THR A 54 -7.93 -13.68 -10.32
CA THR A 54 -7.37 -14.90 -10.98
C THR A 54 -8.22 -16.15 -10.67
N SER A 55 -9.52 -15.96 -10.52
CA SER A 55 -10.45 -16.81 -9.82
C SER A 55 -10.47 -18.25 -10.36
N PRO A 56 -10.71 -19.24 -9.47
CA PRO A 56 -10.92 -20.64 -9.84
C PRO A 56 -12.29 -20.86 -10.50
N PHE A 57 -13.06 -19.81 -10.80
CA PHE A 57 -14.31 -19.83 -11.56
C PHE A 57 -14.20 -19.12 -12.91
N SER A 58 -13.10 -18.41 -13.15
CA SER A 58 -12.72 -17.95 -14.48
C SER A 58 -12.46 -19.17 -15.39
N THR A 59 -12.27 -18.97 -16.68
CA THR A 59 -12.24 -19.99 -17.74
C THR A 59 -11.60 -21.33 -17.36
N ASN A 60 -10.48 -21.33 -16.63
CA ASN A 60 -9.78 -22.53 -16.15
C ASN A 60 -10.64 -23.39 -15.20
N GLY A 61 -11.36 -22.76 -14.27
CA GLY A 61 -12.31 -23.42 -13.37
C GLY A 61 -13.51 -24.02 -14.08
N ALA A 62 -14.07 -23.26 -15.02
CA ALA A 62 -15.19 -23.70 -15.83
C ALA A 62 -14.83 -24.93 -16.67
N LEU A 63 -13.62 -24.97 -17.24
CA LEU A 63 -13.11 -26.12 -17.98
C LEU A 63 -12.90 -27.34 -17.09
N VAL A 64 -12.37 -27.16 -15.88
CA VAL A 64 -12.21 -28.25 -14.90
C VAL A 64 -13.56 -28.86 -14.54
N VAL A 65 -14.57 -28.03 -14.23
CA VAL A 65 -15.93 -28.50 -13.91
C VAL A 65 -16.59 -29.18 -15.11
N ALA A 66 -16.41 -28.63 -16.32
CA ALA A 66 -16.98 -29.18 -17.55
C ALA A 66 -16.39 -30.55 -17.93
N ASN A 67 -15.10 -30.78 -17.68
CA ASN A 67 -14.43 -32.05 -17.95
C ASN A 67 -14.54 -33.07 -16.79
N THR A 68 -15.17 -32.72 -15.67
CA THR A 68 -15.31 -33.62 -14.51
C THR A 68 -16.49 -34.59 -14.70
N PRO A 69 -16.32 -35.90 -14.41
CA PRO A 69 -17.40 -36.90 -14.40
C PRO A 69 -18.61 -36.44 -13.57
N GLN A 70 -19.82 -36.78 -14.02
CA GLN A 70 -21.08 -36.26 -13.43
C GLN A 70 -21.20 -36.56 -11.93
N GLN A 71 -20.63 -37.67 -11.44
CA GLN A 71 -20.63 -38.02 -10.00
C GLN A 71 -19.71 -37.15 -9.14
N GLU A 72 -18.69 -36.51 -9.72
CA GLU A 72 -17.69 -35.71 -8.98
C GLU A 72 -17.83 -34.21 -9.17
N ARG A 73 -18.60 -33.78 -10.18
CA ARG A 73 -18.79 -32.36 -10.54
C ARG A 73 -19.20 -31.49 -9.37
N GLU A 74 -20.10 -31.99 -8.52
CA GLU A 74 -20.59 -31.25 -7.36
C GLU A 74 -19.50 -31.10 -6.28
N LYS A 75 -18.64 -32.11 -6.08
CA LYS A 75 -17.49 -32.04 -5.16
C LYS A 75 -16.42 -31.06 -5.66
N VAL A 76 -16.15 -31.08 -6.96
CA VAL A 76 -15.18 -30.17 -7.60
C VAL A 76 -15.70 -28.73 -7.55
N LEU A 77 -16.98 -28.50 -7.89
CA LEU A 77 -17.63 -27.19 -7.77
C LEU A 77 -17.55 -26.65 -6.33
N ARG A 78 -17.88 -27.49 -5.36
CA ARG A 78 -17.87 -27.11 -3.94
C ARG A 78 -16.45 -26.83 -3.44
N SER A 79 -15.46 -27.58 -3.92
CA SER A 79 -14.04 -27.31 -3.63
C SER A 79 -13.58 -25.98 -4.24
N LEU A 80 -13.97 -25.67 -5.48
CA LEU A 80 -13.64 -24.39 -6.12
C LEU A 80 -14.27 -23.20 -5.37
N LEU A 81 -15.51 -23.35 -4.88
CA LEU A 81 -16.19 -22.33 -4.08
C LEU A 81 -15.53 -22.13 -2.71
N ILE A 82 -15.13 -23.20 -2.02
CA ILE A 82 -14.44 -23.09 -0.74
C ILE A 82 -13.05 -22.48 -0.95
N TYR A 83 -12.34 -22.93 -1.98
CA TYR A 83 -11.00 -22.44 -2.31
C TYR A 83 -11.02 -20.94 -2.67
N SER A 84 -12.00 -20.47 -3.45
CA SER A 84 -12.15 -19.04 -3.75
C SER A 84 -12.50 -18.24 -2.50
N ALA A 85 -13.38 -18.75 -1.63
CA ALA A 85 -13.73 -18.09 -0.37
C ALA A 85 -12.52 -17.96 0.57
N VAL A 86 -11.65 -18.98 0.64
CA VAL A 86 -10.41 -18.94 1.42
C VAL A 86 -9.45 -17.90 0.86
N ILE A 87 -9.21 -17.90 -0.46
CA ILE A 87 -8.29 -16.94 -1.08
C ILE A 87 -8.82 -15.50 -0.98
N ALA A 88 -10.14 -15.31 -1.11
CA ALA A 88 -10.78 -14.00 -0.95
C ALA A 88 -10.61 -13.41 0.45
N LEU A 89 -10.30 -14.24 1.45
CA LEU A 89 -10.08 -13.80 2.82
C LEU A 89 -8.58 -13.71 3.15
N VAL A 90 -7.80 -14.71 2.74
CA VAL A 90 -6.35 -14.78 3.00
C VAL A 90 -5.58 -13.77 2.16
N GLY A 91 -5.92 -13.61 0.87
CA GLY A 91 -5.24 -12.69 -0.05
C GLY A 91 -5.23 -11.24 0.45
N PRO A 92 -6.39 -10.64 0.78
CA PRO A 92 -6.44 -9.31 1.36
C PRO A 92 -5.73 -9.20 2.71
N CYS A 93 -5.87 -10.20 3.60
CA CYS A 93 -5.18 -10.18 4.88
C CYS A 93 -3.66 -10.19 4.71
N VAL A 94 -3.11 -11.01 3.82
CA VAL A 94 -1.67 -11.10 3.55
C VAL A 94 -1.17 -9.85 2.84
N ALA A 95 -1.91 -9.34 1.85
CA ALA A 95 -1.55 -8.11 1.14
C ALA A 95 -1.57 -6.89 2.07
N TRP A 96 -2.57 -6.79 2.95
CA TRP A 96 -2.65 -5.75 3.96
C TRP A 96 -1.47 -5.83 4.94
N LEU A 97 -1.15 -7.03 5.44
CA LEU A 97 -0.01 -7.21 6.34
C LEU A 97 1.33 -6.87 5.69
N THR A 98 1.54 -7.22 4.41
CA THR A 98 2.81 -6.96 3.73
C THR A 98 2.96 -5.51 3.25
N LEU A 99 1.87 -4.81 2.95
CA LEU A 99 1.96 -3.48 2.32
C LEU A 99 1.53 -2.32 3.22
N VAL A 100 0.68 -2.56 4.22
CA VAL A 100 0.27 -1.52 5.17
C VAL A 100 1.14 -1.53 6.42
N VAL A 101 1.50 -2.69 6.97
CA VAL A 101 2.30 -2.75 8.22
C VAL A 101 3.67 -2.08 8.07
N PRO A 102 4.45 -2.30 6.99
CA PRO A 102 5.74 -1.60 6.84
C PRO A 102 5.60 -0.10 6.56
N GLY A 103 4.43 0.35 6.10
CA GLY A 103 4.16 1.77 5.85
C GLY A 103 3.60 2.53 7.07
N VAL A 104 3.26 1.81 8.15
CA VAL A 104 2.67 2.37 9.39
C VAL A 104 3.68 2.38 10.56
N LEU A 105 4.80 1.65 10.42
CA LEU A 105 5.92 1.59 11.37
C LEU A 105 7.02 2.60 11.01
#